data_AF-A0A520Y0H1-F1
#
_entry.id   AF-A0A520Y0H1-F1
#
_cell.length_a   1.000
_cell.length_b   1.000
_cell.length_c   1.000
_cell.angle_alpha   90.00
_cell.angle_beta   90.00
_cell.angle_gamma   90.00
#
_symmetry.space_group_name_H-M   'P 1'
#
loop_
_entity.id
_entity.type
_entity.pdbx_description
1 polymer ?
#
loop_
_entity_poly.entity_id
_entity_poly.type
_entity_poly.pdbx_seq_one_letter_code
_entity_poly.pdbx_strand_id
1 'polypeptide(L)' 'MVFVWSDDLALLLRDEGEASTNQLGHWIASPVGYRLPDDTDPVAFARRLLRHETETGRRRRAS' A
#
# COMPACT_ATOMS: atom_id res chain seq x y z
N MET A 1 13.90 -13.14 -2.66
CA MET A 1 12.58 -12.95 -2.05
C MET A 1 12.69 -12.06 -0.82
N VAL A 2 12.02 -10.91 -0.85
CA VAL A 2 12.07 -9.89 0.21
C VAL A 2 10.68 -9.75 0.84
N PHE A 3 10.64 -9.54 2.16
CA PHE A 3 9.43 -9.15 2.86
C PHE A 3 9.48 -7.65 3.12
N VAL A 4 8.39 -6.96 2.83
CA VAL A 4 8.24 -5.53 3.06
C VAL A 4 6.98 -5.28 3.88
N TRP A 5 7.07 -4.37 4.84
CA TRP A 5 5.93 -4.00 5.67
C TRP A 5 5.13 -2.88 5.04
N SER A 6 3.82 -2.86 5.28
CA SER A 6 2.94 -1.82 4.72
C SER A 6 3.27 -0.41 5.22
N ASP A 7 3.82 -0.24 6.42
CA ASP A 7 4.25 1.07 6.91
C ASP A 7 5.47 1.59 6.11
N ASP A 8 6.40 0.71 5.73
CA ASP A 8 7.52 1.04 4.85
C ASP A 8 7.03 1.42 3.45
N LEU A 9 6.10 0.64 2.88
CA LEU A 9 5.46 0.99 1.61
C LEU A 9 4.68 2.32 1.67
N ALA A 10 4.07 2.64 2.82
CA ALA A 10 3.38 3.90 3.04
C ALA A 10 4.37 5.08 3.06
N LEU A 11 5.55 4.91 3.66
CA LEU A 11 6.61 5.92 3.61
C LEU A 11 7.08 6.16 2.18
N LEU A 12 7.27 5.09 1.40
CA LEU A 12 7.64 5.19 -0.02
C LEU A 12 6.60 5.96 -0.84
N LEU A 13 5.31 5.65 -0.68
CA LEU A 13 4.24 6.37 -1.39
C LEU A 13 4.12 7.84 -0.96
N ARG A 14 4.43 8.13 0.30
CA ARG A 14 4.43 9.51 0.82
C ARG A 14 5.60 10.31 0.24
N ASP A 15 6.79 9.72 0.20
CA ASP A 15 8.00 10.36 -0.34
C ASP A 15 7.83 10.69 -1.83
N GLU A 16 7.21 9.77 -2.57
CA GLU A 16 6.83 9.93 -3.98
C GLU A 16 5.66 10.91 -4.20
N GLY A 17 5.00 11.36 -3.13
CA GLY A 17 3.83 12.25 -3.21
C GLY A 17 2.57 11.59 -3.79
N GLU A 18 2.54 10.25 -3.90
CA GLU A 18 1.44 9.49 -4.52
C GLU A 18 0.23 9.31 -3.59
N ALA A 19 0.43 9.43 -2.27
CA ALA A 19 -0.65 9.27 -1.30
C ALA A 19 -0.47 10.14 -0.05
N SER A 20 -1.60 10.66 0.45
CA SER A 20 -1.64 11.40 1.71
C SER A 20 -1.57 10.46 2.91
N THR A 21 -1.03 10.93 4.03
CA THR A 21 -0.94 10.17 5.30
C THR A 21 -2.30 9.67 5.78
N ASN A 22 -3.37 10.42 5.52
CA ASN A 22 -4.74 10.02 5.85
C ASN A 22 -5.23 8.81 5.03
N GLN A 23 -4.77 8.68 3.78
CA GLN A 23 -5.09 7.55 2.91
C GLN A 23 -4.28 6.30 3.27
N LEU A 24 -3.09 6.50 3.84
CA LEU A 24 -2.18 5.45 4.28
C LEU A 24 -2.32 5.12 5.78
N GLY A 25 -3.28 5.75 6.47
CA GLY A 25 -3.41 5.65 7.91
C GLY A 25 -3.57 4.21 8.41
N HIS A 26 -4.29 3.35 7.67
CA HIS A 26 -4.42 1.95 8.06
C HIS A 26 -3.17 1.12 7.80
N TRP A 27 -2.32 1.50 6.83
CA TRP A 27 -1.05 0.81 6.55
C TRP A 27 -0.03 1.04 7.65
N ILE A 28 -0.11 2.19 8.31
CA ILE A 28 0.77 2.59 9.42
C ILE A 28 0.21 2.09 10.76
N ALA A 29 -1.10 2.22 10.98
CA ALA A 29 -1.73 1.86 12.26
C ALA A 29 -1.79 0.34 12.50
N SER A 30 -1.86 -0.45 11.43
CA SER A 30 -1.90 -1.91 11.52
C SER A 30 -1.03 -2.52 10.41
N PRO A 31 0.30 -2.52 10.58
CA PRO A 31 1.20 -2.92 9.52
C PRO A 31 1.07 -4.41 9.19
N VAL A 32 1.00 -4.71 7.89
CA VAL A 32 0.92 -6.07 7.35
C VAL A 32 2.18 -6.34 6.51
N GLY A 33 2.76 -7.53 6.68
CA GLY A 33 3.89 -7.98 5.89
C GLY A 33 3.46 -8.51 4.53
N TYR A 34 4.04 -7.97 3.46
CA TYR A 34 3.85 -8.44 2.09
C TYR A 34 5.11 -9.15 1.58
N ARG A 35 4.87 -10.25 0.88
CA ARG A 35 5.91 -10.93 0.12
C ARG A 35 6.08 -10.20 -1.20
N LEU A 36 7.24 -9.56 -1.38
CA LEU A 36 7.59 -8.90 -2.62
C LEU A 36 8.24 -9.93 -3.57
N PRO A 37 7.75 -10.06 -4.81
CA PRO A 37 8.42 -10.86 -5.82
C PRO A 37 9.81 -10.28 -6.12
N ASP A 38 10.76 -11.15 -6.43
CA ASP A 38 12.07 -10.71 -6.92
C ASP A 38 11.89 -9.87 -8.20
N ASP A 39 12.73 -8.83 -8.38
CA ASP A 39 12.65 -7.81 -9.44
C ASP A 39 11.40 -6.89 -9.44
N THR A 40 10.59 -6.88 -8.38
CA THR A 40 9.47 -5.93 -8.27
C THR A 40 9.89 -4.63 -7.60
N ASP A 41 9.61 -3.50 -8.26
CA ASP A 41 9.75 -2.17 -7.66
C ASP A 41 8.76 -1.98 -6.48
N PRO A 42 9.25 -1.69 -5.27
CA PRO A 42 8.40 -1.55 -4.08
C PRO A 42 7.35 -0.44 -4.21
N VAL A 43 7.68 0.67 -4.90
CA VAL A 43 6.76 1.79 -5.11
C VAL A 43 5.61 1.37 -6.03
N ALA A 44 5.91 0.72 -7.16
CA ALA A 44 4.91 0.22 -8.10
C ALA A 44 3.98 -0.82 -7.44
N PHE A 45 4.54 -1.68 -6.58
CA PHE A 45 3.76 -2.61 -5.78
C PHE A 45 2.82 -1.90 -4.81
N ALA A 46 3.32 -0.92 -4.06
CA ALA A 46 2.53 -0.11 -3.15
C ALA A 46 1.39 0.64 -3.87
N ARG A 47 1.68 1.26 -5.02
CA ARG A 47 0.67 1.95 -5.86
C ARG A 47 -0.44 0.99 -6.30
N ARG A 48 -0.08 -0.24 -6.69
CA ARG A 48 -1.05 -1.28 -7.08
C ARG A 48 -1.93 -1.70 -5.90
N LEU A 49 -1.34 -1.93 -4.74
CA LEU A 49 -2.06 -2.34 -3.54
C LEU A 49 -3.05 -1.24 -3.09
N LEU A 50 -2.60 0.01 -3.05
CA LEU A 50 -3.43 1.17 -2.72
C LEU A 50 -4.63 1.33 -3.68
N ARG A 51 -4.41 1.18 -4.99
CA ARG A 51 -5.49 1.18 -5.99
C ARG A 51 -6.48 0.04 -5.77
N HIS A 52 -5.97 -1.17 -5.49
CA HIS A 52 -6.81 -2.34 -5.25
C HIS A 52 -7.69 -2.18 -4.00
N GLU A 53 -7.15 -1.62 -2.92
CA GLU A 53 -7.93 -1.33 -1.72
C GLU A 53 -8.97 -0.24 -1.94
N THR A 54 -8.65 0.78 -2.72
CA THR A 54 -9.62 1.82 -3.10
C THR A 54 -10.77 1.23 -3.91
N GLU A 55 -10.46 0.39 -4.90
CA GLU A 55 -11.45 -0.33 -5.72
C GLU A 55 -12.29 -1.30 -4.89
N THR A 56 -11.66 -2.09 -4.02
CA THR A 56 -12.34 -3.09 -3.18
C THR A 56 -13.14 -2.43 -2.06
N GLY A 57 -12.64 -1.36 -1.46
CA GLY A 57 -13.36 -0.55 -0.47
C GLY A 57 -14.59 0.13 -1.08
N ARG A 58 -14.51 0.55 -2.35
CA ARG A 58 -15.65 1.08 -3.10
C ARG A 58 -16.74 0.02 -3.33
N ARG A 59 -16.36 -1.25 -3.53
CA ARG A 59 -17.32 -2.36 -3.66
C ARG A 59 -18.01 -2.72 -2.34
N ARG A 60 -17.35 -2.55 -1.19
CA ARG A 60 -17.92 -2.85 0.14
C ARG A 60 -18.94 -1.82 0.64
N ARG A 61 -18.93 -0.59 0.11
CA ARG A 61 -19.91 0.46 0.45
C ARG A 61 -21.12 0.51 -0.49
N ALA A 62 -21.15 -0.34 -1.52
CA ALA A 62 -22.19 -0.35 -2.55
C ALA A 62 -23.11 -1.59 -2.45
N SER A 63 -23.20 -2.22 -1.27
CA SER A 63 -24.09 -3.35 -0.98
C SER A 63 -25.04 -3.03 0.16
#